data_AF-A0A650CXN8-F1
#
_entry.id   AF-A0A650CXN8-F1
#
_cell.length_a   1.000
_cell.length_b   1.000
_cell.length_c   1.000
_cell.angle_alpha   90.00
_cell.angle_beta   90.00
_cell.angle_gamma   90.00
#
_symmetry.space_group_name_H-M   'P 1'
#
loop_
_entity.id
_entity.type
_entity.pdbx_description
1 polymer ?
#
loop_
_entity_poly.entity_id
_entity_poly.type
_entity_poly.pdbx_seq_one_letter_code
_entity_poly.pdbx_strand_id
1 'polypeptide(L)'
;MFKFQLFDSAFPIGSFNYSSAVEEAYARGINVIEFIKAVYKNVIIRGDLVMAKLAFTNPEQADKILYASKVTKELREMSVNMGRSIVYLNLCEEKFFEKVKKGESPGTYPVVMARLCKCLKIDEKDCLEGIAYSELSQMVFSAIRLGAIDFIQGQKLMLELSYEEENEFAPFNPLQDVLSKLHENREPKVFMS
;
A
#
# COMPACT_ATOMS: atom_id res chain seq x y z
N MET A 1 -6.09 -20.41 -6.23
CA MET A 1 -5.03 -20.52 -5.20
C MET A 1 -4.10 -19.31 -5.19
N PHE A 2 -3.45 -18.97 -6.32
CA PHE A 2 -2.53 -17.82 -6.40
C PHE A 2 -3.08 -16.49 -5.89
N LYS A 3 -4.35 -16.16 -6.20
CA LYS A 3 -5.00 -14.91 -5.74
C LYS A 3 -4.92 -14.74 -4.22
N PHE A 4 -5.22 -15.79 -3.45
CA PHE A 4 -5.13 -15.73 -1.98
C PHE A 4 -3.69 -15.58 -1.49
N GLN A 5 -2.72 -16.22 -2.15
CA GLN A 5 -1.32 -16.16 -1.76
C GLN A 5 -0.71 -14.76 -1.93
N LEU A 6 -1.08 -14.02 -2.99
CA LEU A 6 -0.50 -12.70 -3.27
C LEU A 6 -0.95 -11.61 -2.30
N PHE A 7 -2.15 -11.75 -1.73
CA PHE A 7 -2.74 -10.77 -0.82
C PHE A 7 -2.72 -11.24 0.64
N ASP A 8 -2.09 -12.37 0.92
CA ASP A 8 -1.84 -12.82 2.28
C ASP A 8 -0.88 -11.85 2.99
N SER A 9 -1.17 -11.57 4.26
CA SER A 9 -0.26 -10.84 5.16
C SER A 9 1.14 -11.44 5.28
N ALA A 10 1.28 -12.76 5.01
CA ALA A 10 2.54 -13.48 5.03
C ALA A 10 3.29 -13.45 3.68
N PHE A 11 2.75 -12.79 2.65
CA PHE A 11 3.44 -12.65 1.37
C PHE A 11 4.77 -11.89 1.58
N PRO A 12 5.93 -12.43 1.14
CA PRO A 12 7.25 -12.02 1.65
C PRO A 12 7.77 -10.74 0.97
N ILE A 13 7.05 -9.63 1.15
CA ILE A 13 7.38 -8.30 0.58
C ILE A 13 7.76 -7.29 1.67
N GLY A 14 7.86 -7.72 2.92
CA GLY A 14 8.23 -6.87 4.04
C GLY A 14 7.14 -5.91 4.53
N SER A 15 5.89 -6.07 4.08
CA SER A 15 4.73 -5.23 4.47
C SER A 15 4.54 -5.16 6.00
N PHE A 16 4.85 -6.24 6.71
CA PHE A 16 4.76 -6.32 8.17
C PHE A 16 5.60 -5.26 8.90
N ASN A 17 6.71 -4.81 8.30
CA ASN A 17 7.62 -3.84 8.90
C ASN A 17 7.11 -2.39 8.81
N TYR A 18 6.02 -2.14 8.09
CA TYR A 18 5.55 -0.79 7.80
C TYR A 18 4.21 -0.48 8.46
N SER A 19 4.06 0.73 9.00
CA SER A 19 2.81 1.19 9.63
C SER A 19 2.01 2.20 8.81
N SER A 20 2.55 2.74 7.70
CA SER A 20 1.91 3.80 6.92
C SER A 20 1.49 5.02 7.78
N ALA A 21 2.37 5.45 8.69
CA ALA A 21 2.15 6.51 9.69
C ALA A 21 1.15 6.21 10.82
N VAL A 22 0.60 4.99 10.91
CA VAL A 22 -0.25 4.57 12.04
C VAL A 22 0.49 4.65 13.37
N GLU A 23 1.79 4.33 13.41
CA GLU A 23 2.60 4.44 14.63
C GLU A 23 2.67 5.89 15.15
N GLU A 24 2.79 6.86 14.25
CA GLU A 24 2.86 8.27 14.64
C GLU A 24 1.48 8.82 15.01
N ALA A 25 0.41 8.37 14.34
CA ALA A 25 -0.95 8.69 14.75
C ALA A 25 -1.21 8.24 16.19
N TYR A 26 -0.86 6.99 16.52
CA TYR A 26 -1.03 6.44 17.85
C TYR A 26 -0.22 7.21 18.91
N ALA A 27 1.06 7.45 18.67
CA ALA A 27 1.92 8.15 19.62
C ALA A 27 1.48 9.59 19.92
N ARG A 28 0.77 10.22 19.00
CA ARG A 28 0.20 11.57 19.18
C ARG A 28 -1.22 11.58 19.75
N GLY A 29 -1.78 10.43 20.09
CA GLY A 29 -3.15 10.32 20.62
C GLY A 29 -4.23 10.60 19.57
N ILE A 30 -3.91 10.49 18.28
CA ILE A 30 -4.90 10.59 17.20
C ILE A 30 -5.73 9.30 17.19
N ASN A 31 -7.03 9.42 16.94
CA ASN A 31 -7.91 8.26 16.79
C ASN A 31 -7.48 7.42 15.57
N VAL A 32 -6.85 6.27 15.85
CA VAL A 32 -6.26 5.39 14.83
C VAL A 32 -7.31 4.80 13.90
N ILE A 33 -8.53 4.51 14.38
CA ILE A 33 -9.61 3.97 13.54
C ILE A 33 -10.01 5.00 12.49
N GLU A 34 -10.29 6.24 12.91
CA GLU A 34 -10.67 7.31 11.98
C GLU A 34 -9.52 7.69 11.04
N PHE A 35 -8.27 7.63 11.54
CA PHE A 35 -7.09 7.82 10.71
C PHE A 35 -7.00 6.77 9.59
N ILE A 36 -7.13 5.48 9.92
CA ILE A 36 -7.09 4.39 8.93
C ILE A 36 -8.23 4.55 7.91
N LYS A 37 -9.45 4.90 8.36
CA LYS A 37 -10.57 5.17 7.44
C LYS A 37 -10.25 6.31 6.47
N ALA A 38 -9.65 7.39 6.96
CA ALA A 38 -9.28 8.53 6.15
C ALA A 38 -8.18 8.18 5.13
N VAL A 39 -7.13 7.44 5.54
CA VAL A 39 -6.07 6.98 4.63
C VAL A 39 -6.64 6.04 3.57
N TYR A 40 -7.46 5.06 3.98
CA TYR A 40 -8.06 4.12 3.07
C TYR A 40 -8.90 4.81 1.99
N LYS A 41 -9.83 5.67 2.40
CA LYS A 41 -10.70 6.39 1.46
C LYS A 41 -9.95 7.40 0.60
N ASN A 42 -9.07 8.20 1.20
CA ASN A 42 -8.50 9.34 0.49
C ASN A 42 -7.19 9.06 -0.24
N VAL A 43 -6.48 7.97 0.08
CA VAL A 43 -5.17 7.66 -0.52
C VAL A 43 -5.20 6.32 -1.24
N ILE A 44 -5.75 5.28 -0.61
CA ILE A 44 -5.78 3.94 -1.23
C ILE A 44 -6.81 3.92 -2.36
N ILE A 45 -8.09 4.20 -2.05
CA ILE A 45 -9.18 4.18 -3.05
C ILE A 45 -8.92 5.20 -4.16
N ARG A 46 -8.68 6.47 -3.82
CA ARG A 46 -8.52 7.58 -4.79
C ARG A 46 -7.12 7.75 -5.37
N GLY A 47 -6.19 6.87 -5.05
CA GLY A 47 -4.78 6.98 -5.43
C GLY A 47 -4.17 5.65 -5.85
N ASP A 48 -3.81 4.83 -4.87
CA ASP A 48 -3.11 3.55 -5.10
C ASP A 48 -3.90 2.64 -6.05
N LEU A 49 -5.22 2.48 -5.86
CA LEU A 49 -6.07 1.65 -6.72
C LEU A 49 -6.31 2.24 -8.11
N VAL A 50 -6.45 3.56 -8.23
CA VAL A 50 -6.59 4.25 -9.53
C VAL A 50 -5.33 4.01 -10.38
N MET A 51 -4.16 4.10 -9.77
CA MET A 51 -2.88 3.84 -10.46
C MET A 51 -2.64 2.36 -10.71
N ALA A 52 -3.04 1.48 -9.79
CA ALA A 52 -3.03 0.03 -10.03
C ALA A 52 -3.89 -0.34 -11.25
N LYS A 53 -5.08 0.26 -11.39
CA LYS A 53 -5.95 0.09 -12.56
C LYS A 53 -5.27 0.57 -13.84
N LEU A 54 -4.72 1.79 -13.85
CA LEU A 54 -3.97 2.30 -15.01
C LEU A 54 -2.80 1.37 -15.38
N ALA A 55 -2.12 0.78 -14.40
CA ALA A 55 -0.99 -0.11 -14.62
C ALA A 55 -1.34 -1.40 -15.39
N PHE A 56 -2.61 -1.82 -15.43
CA PHE A 56 -3.01 -2.92 -16.32
C PHE A 56 -2.72 -2.59 -17.78
N THR A 57 -2.79 -1.32 -18.19
CA THR A 57 -2.55 -0.90 -19.57
C THR A 57 -1.24 -0.12 -19.75
N ASN A 58 -0.90 0.76 -18.81
CA ASN A 58 0.23 1.68 -18.91
C ASN A 58 1.01 1.78 -17.57
N PRO A 59 1.81 0.75 -17.22
CA PRO A 59 2.52 0.71 -15.94
C PRO A 59 3.54 1.82 -15.75
N GLU A 60 4.27 2.22 -16.79
CA GLU A 60 5.32 3.24 -16.65
C GLU A 60 4.74 4.60 -16.27
N GLN A 61 3.61 4.97 -16.87
CA GLN A 61 2.93 6.21 -16.52
C GLN A 61 2.34 6.12 -15.11
N ALA A 62 1.67 5.01 -14.77
CA ALA A 62 1.10 4.80 -13.45
C ALA A 62 2.17 4.87 -12.34
N ASP A 63 3.31 4.21 -12.55
CA ASP A 63 4.41 4.16 -11.58
C ASP A 63 5.01 5.54 -11.34
N LYS A 64 5.22 6.31 -12.41
CA LYS A 64 5.75 7.67 -12.32
C LYS A 64 4.81 8.60 -11.57
N ILE A 65 3.51 8.54 -11.86
CA ILE A 65 2.50 9.38 -11.20
C ILE A 65 2.38 8.99 -9.72
N LEU A 66 2.27 7.69 -9.42
CA LEU A 66 2.10 7.22 -8.06
C LEU A 66 3.33 7.49 -7.17
N TYR A 67 4.52 7.31 -7.73
CA TYR A 67 5.76 7.66 -7.02
C TYR A 67 5.81 9.15 -6.68
N ALA A 68 5.39 10.02 -7.62
CA ALA A 68 5.39 11.46 -7.43
C ALA A 68 4.30 11.94 -6.44
N SER A 69 3.19 11.22 -6.30
CA SER A 69 2.11 11.60 -5.37
C SER A 69 2.42 11.27 -3.91
N LYS A 70 3.34 10.35 -3.63
CA LYS A 70 3.78 10.04 -2.25
C LYS A 70 4.76 11.12 -1.80
N VAL A 71 4.30 12.03 -0.94
CA VAL A 71 5.02 13.29 -0.61
C VAL A 71 6.23 13.07 0.28
N THR A 72 6.15 12.16 1.25
CA THR A 72 7.25 11.91 2.19
C THR A 72 8.24 10.88 1.66
N LYS A 73 9.47 10.89 2.20
CA LYS A 73 10.49 9.94 1.77
C LYS A 73 10.13 8.52 2.22
N GLU A 74 9.69 8.39 3.46
CA GLU A 74 9.24 7.14 4.08
C GLU A 74 8.16 6.43 3.23
N LEU A 75 7.05 7.11 2.89
CA LEU A 75 5.99 6.51 2.09
C LEU A 75 6.45 6.07 0.69
N ARG A 76 7.36 6.85 0.06
CA ARG A 76 7.96 6.47 -1.24
C ARG A 76 8.82 5.23 -1.11
N GLU A 77 9.71 5.19 -0.11
CA GLU A 77 10.62 4.08 0.11
C GLU A 77 9.87 2.81 0.49
N MET A 78 8.86 2.90 1.37
CA MET A 78 7.96 1.79 1.68
C MET A 78 7.37 1.18 0.41
N SER A 79 6.71 2.00 -0.42
CA SER A 79 6.03 1.51 -1.63
C SER A 79 7.00 0.90 -2.64
N VAL A 80 8.17 1.53 -2.84
CA VAL A 80 9.21 1.02 -3.77
C VAL A 80 9.85 -0.25 -3.24
N ASN A 81 10.15 -0.35 -1.94
CA ASN A 81 10.76 -1.54 -1.36
C ASN A 81 9.82 -2.75 -1.46
N MET A 82 8.54 -2.54 -1.17
CA MET A 82 7.51 -3.58 -1.32
C MET A 82 7.37 -4.01 -2.78
N GLY A 83 7.27 -3.08 -3.73
CA GLY A 83 7.18 -3.42 -5.16
C GLY A 83 8.45 -4.11 -5.69
N ARG A 84 9.64 -3.64 -5.34
CA ARG A 84 10.90 -4.30 -5.71
C ARG A 84 11.00 -5.72 -5.17
N SER A 85 10.54 -5.95 -3.93
CA SER A 85 10.50 -7.29 -3.35
C SER A 85 9.66 -8.24 -4.21
N ILE A 86 8.51 -7.80 -4.72
CA ILE A 86 7.68 -8.57 -5.66
C ILE A 86 8.46 -8.91 -6.93
N VAL A 87 9.13 -7.91 -7.52
CA VAL A 87 9.91 -8.10 -8.75
C VAL A 87 11.02 -9.14 -8.55
N TYR A 88 11.66 -9.16 -7.38
CA TYR A 88 12.73 -10.11 -7.06
C TYR A 88 12.24 -11.54 -6.76
N LEU A 89 10.96 -11.73 -6.43
CA LEU A 89 10.38 -13.07 -6.33
C LEU A 89 10.32 -13.79 -7.68
N ASN A 90 10.42 -13.05 -8.79
CA ASN A 90 10.48 -13.58 -10.15
C ASN A 90 9.37 -14.59 -10.47
N LEU A 91 8.15 -14.31 -9.99
CA LEU A 91 7.00 -15.21 -10.11
C LEU A 91 6.44 -15.29 -11.53
N CYS A 92 6.81 -14.35 -12.40
CA CYS A 92 6.50 -14.39 -13.82
C CYS A 92 7.45 -13.48 -14.63
N GLU A 93 7.43 -13.66 -15.96
CA GLU A 93 8.18 -12.80 -16.90
C GLU A 93 7.33 -11.61 -17.35
N GLU A 94 7.77 -10.40 -16.99
CA GLU A 94 7.03 -9.17 -17.28
C GLU A 94 8.02 -8.06 -17.68
N LYS A 95 7.74 -7.32 -18.76
CA LYS A 95 8.68 -6.34 -19.36
C LYS A 95 8.96 -5.12 -18.47
N PHE A 96 7.95 -4.62 -17.77
CA PHE A 96 8.06 -3.55 -16.80
C PHE A 96 8.91 -3.98 -15.58
N PHE A 97 8.87 -5.25 -15.15
CA PHE A 97 9.74 -5.73 -14.08
C PHE A 97 11.23 -5.60 -14.42
N GLU A 98 11.62 -5.80 -15.68
CA GLU A 98 13.00 -5.57 -16.13
C GLU A 98 13.39 -4.09 -16.04
N LYS A 99 12.47 -3.15 -16.30
CA LYS A 99 12.71 -1.72 -16.11
C LYS A 99 12.93 -1.38 -14.63
N VAL A 100 12.13 -1.98 -13.74
CA VAL A 100 12.30 -1.82 -12.29
C VAL A 100 13.66 -2.36 -11.83
N LYS A 101 14.07 -3.55 -12.29
CA LYS A 101 15.39 -4.14 -11.99
C LYS A 101 16.56 -3.25 -12.45
N LYS A 102 16.41 -2.60 -13.61
CA LYS A 102 17.41 -1.65 -14.17
C LYS A 102 17.37 -0.26 -13.52
N GLY A 103 16.40 0.04 -12.67
CA GLY A 103 16.21 1.36 -12.07
C GLY A 103 15.62 2.41 -13.03
N GLU A 104 15.08 1.98 -14.18
CA GLU A 104 14.42 2.87 -15.16
C GLU A 104 12.99 3.25 -14.72
N SER A 105 12.42 2.54 -13.76
CA SER A 105 11.13 2.85 -13.12
C SER A 105 11.23 2.60 -11.62
N PRO A 106 10.61 3.43 -10.76
CA PRO A 106 10.60 3.25 -9.32
C PRO A 106 10.23 1.84 -8.85
N GLY A 107 9.13 1.30 -9.37
CA GLY A 107 8.56 0.01 -8.98
C GLY A 107 7.72 0.09 -7.70
N THR A 108 6.72 0.98 -7.68
CA THR A 108 5.77 1.14 -6.57
C THR A 108 4.87 -0.10 -6.40
N TYR A 109 4.53 -0.42 -5.16
CA TYR A 109 3.80 -1.64 -4.80
C TYR A 109 2.49 -1.85 -5.57
N PRO A 110 1.53 -0.89 -5.62
CA PRO A 110 0.26 -1.12 -6.30
C PRO A 110 0.43 -1.37 -7.80
N VAL A 111 1.37 -0.66 -8.44
CA VAL A 111 1.66 -0.81 -9.87
C VAL A 111 2.31 -2.15 -10.16
N VAL A 112 3.34 -2.53 -9.39
CA VAL A 112 4.01 -3.83 -9.56
C VAL A 112 3.04 -4.97 -9.29
N MET A 113 2.19 -4.88 -8.26
CA MET A 113 1.20 -5.91 -7.94
C MET A 113 0.16 -6.05 -9.05
N ALA A 114 -0.35 -4.94 -9.60
CA ALA A 114 -1.25 -4.97 -10.76
C ALA A 114 -0.61 -5.65 -11.98
N ARG A 115 0.68 -5.39 -12.24
CA ARG A 115 1.43 -6.09 -13.31
C ARG A 115 1.60 -7.57 -13.04
N LEU A 116 1.89 -7.95 -11.79
CA LEU A 116 1.95 -9.35 -11.40
C LEU A 116 0.60 -10.04 -11.61
N CYS A 117 -0.50 -9.44 -11.15
CA CYS A 117 -1.85 -9.95 -11.37
C CYS A 117 -2.14 -10.19 -12.84
N LYS A 118 -1.90 -9.18 -13.69
CA LYS A 118 -2.11 -9.29 -15.14
C LYS A 118 -1.28 -10.42 -15.74
N CYS A 119 -0.02 -10.52 -15.35
CA CYS A 119 0.90 -11.57 -15.80
C CYS A 119 0.42 -12.97 -15.42
N LEU A 120 -0.13 -13.12 -14.21
CA LEU A 120 -0.70 -14.37 -13.69
C LEU A 120 -2.17 -14.59 -14.10
N LYS A 121 -2.72 -13.77 -15.00
CA LYS A 121 -4.11 -13.85 -15.49
C LYS A 121 -5.15 -13.75 -14.38
N ILE A 122 -4.86 -12.96 -13.34
CA ILE A 122 -5.83 -12.54 -12.33
C ILE A 122 -6.64 -11.38 -12.91
N ASP A 123 -7.97 -11.44 -12.73
CA ASP A 123 -8.86 -10.40 -13.22
C ASP A 123 -8.55 -9.04 -12.58
N GLU A 124 -8.81 -7.97 -13.33
CA GLU A 124 -8.52 -6.60 -12.87
C GLU A 124 -9.23 -6.29 -11.56
N LYS A 125 -10.54 -6.59 -11.48
CA LYS A 125 -11.33 -6.32 -10.28
C LYS A 125 -10.82 -7.09 -9.07
N ASP A 126 -10.59 -8.39 -9.22
CA ASP A 126 -10.05 -9.23 -8.14
C ASP A 126 -8.68 -8.73 -7.64
N CYS A 127 -7.86 -8.20 -8.55
CA CYS A 127 -6.57 -7.64 -8.19
C CYS A 127 -6.71 -6.34 -7.39
N LEU A 128 -7.59 -5.44 -7.83
CA LEU A 128 -7.84 -4.17 -7.12
C LEU A 128 -8.42 -4.41 -5.73
N GLU A 129 -9.38 -5.33 -5.59
CA GLU A 129 -9.91 -5.74 -4.28
C GLU A 129 -8.82 -6.34 -3.38
N GLY A 130 -7.93 -7.16 -3.96
CA GLY A 130 -6.80 -7.75 -3.24
C GLY A 130 -5.77 -6.73 -2.75
N ILE A 131 -5.42 -5.74 -3.59
CA ILE A 131 -4.52 -4.64 -3.22
C ILE A 131 -5.15 -3.82 -2.09
N ALA A 132 -6.44 -3.46 -2.24
CA ALA A 132 -7.18 -2.71 -1.23
C ALA A 132 -7.19 -3.44 0.13
N TYR A 133 -7.47 -4.75 0.10
CA TYR A 133 -7.41 -5.60 1.29
C TYR A 133 -6.00 -5.66 1.90
N SER A 134 -4.96 -5.81 1.08
CA SER A 134 -3.58 -5.94 1.55
C SER A 134 -3.11 -4.67 2.26
N GLU A 135 -3.34 -3.49 1.67
CA GLU A 135 -2.95 -2.21 2.28
C GLU A 135 -3.79 -1.88 3.53
N LEU A 136 -5.09 -2.17 3.52
CA LEU A 136 -5.94 -2.00 4.70
C LEU A 136 -5.52 -2.93 5.85
N SER A 137 -5.36 -4.22 5.57
CA SER A 137 -4.99 -5.21 6.56
C SER A 137 -3.61 -4.92 7.16
N GLN A 138 -2.66 -4.43 6.36
CA GLN A 138 -1.37 -3.96 6.84
C GLN A 138 -1.51 -2.87 7.92
N MET A 139 -2.29 -1.82 7.64
CA MET A 139 -2.52 -0.73 8.62
C MET A 139 -3.23 -1.24 9.88
N VAL A 140 -4.29 -2.06 9.71
CA VAL A 140 -5.05 -2.62 10.84
C VAL A 140 -4.17 -3.51 11.71
N PHE A 141 -3.38 -4.40 11.12
CA PHE A 141 -2.48 -5.27 11.87
C PHE A 141 -1.35 -4.49 12.55
N SER A 142 -0.87 -3.39 11.95
CA SER A 142 0.08 -2.51 12.63
C SER A 142 -0.54 -1.86 13.87
N ALA A 143 -1.79 -1.40 13.80
CA ALA A 143 -2.51 -0.82 14.93
C ALA A 143 -2.72 -1.83 16.06
N ILE A 144 -3.04 -3.09 15.73
CA ILE A 144 -3.17 -4.18 16.72
C ILE A 144 -1.83 -4.46 17.41
N ARG A 145 -0.73 -4.55 16.64
CA ARG A 145 0.62 -4.79 17.20
C ARG A 145 1.09 -3.66 18.12
N LEU A 146 0.67 -2.42 17.84
CA LEU A 146 0.93 -1.25 18.69
C LEU A 146 0.10 -1.26 19.99
N GLY A 147 -0.92 -2.12 20.09
CA GLY A 147 -1.91 -2.07 21.17
C GLY A 147 -2.87 -0.87 21.05
N ALA A 148 -2.94 -0.23 19.88
CA ALA A 148 -3.81 0.93 19.65
C ALA A 148 -5.28 0.54 19.53
N ILE A 149 -5.55 -0.67 19.03
CA ILE A 149 -6.88 -1.29 18.93
C ILE A 149 -6.77 -2.79 19.23
N ASP A 150 -7.88 -3.41 19.62
CA ASP A 150 -7.96 -4.87 19.75
C ASP A 150 -8.31 -5.59 18.42
N PHE A 151 -8.23 -6.92 18.42
CA PHE A 151 -8.51 -7.75 17.24
C PHE A 151 -9.97 -7.70 16.79
N ILE A 152 -10.91 -7.46 17.70
CA ILE A 152 -12.34 -7.36 17.38
C ILE A 152 -12.60 -6.04 16.65
N GLN A 153 -12.06 -4.94 17.16
CA GLN A 153 -12.10 -3.62 16.53
C GLN A 153 -11.47 -3.65 15.14
N GLY A 154 -10.31 -4.30 15.00
CA GLY A 154 -9.64 -4.47 13.71
C GLY A 154 -10.50 -5.21 12.68
N GLN A 155 -11.09 -6.34 13.06
CA GLN A 155 -11.97 -7.10 12.15
C GLN A 155 -13.24 -6.33 11.79
N LYS A 156 -13.86 -5.63 12.75
CA LYS A 156 -15.01 -4.75 12.47
C LYS A 156 -14.67 -3.65 11.47
N LEU A 157 -13.50 -3.03 11.61
CA LEU A 157 -13.03 -2.00 10.69
C LEU A 157 -12.80 -2.55 9.27
N MET A 158 -12.20 -3.73 9.15
CA MET A 158 -12.00 -4.38 7.85
C MET A 158 -13.31 -4.80 7.18
N LEU A 159 -14.33 -5.17 7.97
CA LEU A 159 -15.68 -5.47 7.45
C LEU A 159 -16.45 -4.21 7.05
N GLU A 160 -16.22 -3.09 7.73
CA GLU A 160 -16.87 -1.80 7.44
C GLU A 160 -16.34 -1.19 6.13
N LEU A 161 -15.05 -1.33 5.85
CA LEU A 161 -14.38 -0.72 4.71
C LEU A 161 -14.38 -1.67 3.51
N SER A 162 -15.33 -1.49 2.61
CA SER A 162 -15.38 -2.18 1.32
C SER A 162 -14.54 -1.49 0.25
N TYR A 163 -14.06 -2.28 -0.71
CA TYR A 163 -13.57 -1.74 -1.97
C TYR A 163 -14.69 -0.98 -2.70
N GLU A 164 -14.37 0.22 -3.14
CA GLU A 164 -15.22 1.06 -3.98
C GLU A 164 -14.41 1.47 -5.21
N GLU A 165 -14.99 1.31 -6.40
CA GLU A 165 -14.31 1.68 -7.63
C GLU A 165 -14.28 3.19 -7.78
N GLU A 166 -13.07 3.74 -7.95
CA GLU A 166 -12.82 5.14 -8.24
C GLU A 166 -11.98 5.26 -9.51
N ASN A 167 -12.22 6.31 -10.28
CA ASN A 167 -11.48 6.60 -11.52
C ASN A 167 -10.73 7.94 -11.46
N GLU A 168 -11.10 8.84 -10.54
CA GLU A 168 -10.41 10.10 -10.34
C GLU A 168 -9.16 9.90 -9.47
N PHE A 169 -7.99 10.21 -10.04
CA PHE A 169 -6.76 10.25 -9.27
C PHE A 169 -6.66 11.55 -8.47
N ALA A 170 -6.99 11.47 -7.19
CA ALA A 170 -6.95 12.58 -6.25
C ALA A 170 -6.52 12.13 -4.84
N PRO A 171 -5.34 11.48 -4.69
CA PRO A 171 -4.87 11.08 -3.38
C PRO A 171 -4.56 12.31 -2.52
N PHE A 172 -5.23 12.44 -1.38
CA PHE A 172 -5.02 13.59 -0.50
C PHE A 172 -5.33 13.28 0.97
N ASN A 173 -4.28 13.18 1.80
CA ASN A 173 -4.44 13.12 3.24
C ASN A 173 -3.26 13.85 3.94
N PRO A 174 -3.34 15.19 4.09
CA PRO A 174 -2.26 15.97 4.70
C PRO A 174 -1.86 15.51 6.09
N LEU A 175 -2.80 14.94 6.85
CA LEU A 175 -2.49 14.40 8.17
C LEU A 175 -1.51 13.24 8.05
N GLN A 176 -1.72 12.31 7.10
CA GLN A 176 -0.78 11.22 6.85
C GLN A 176 0.60 11.74 6.44
N ASP A 177 0.65 12.75 5.56
CA ASP A 177 1.92 13.33 5.10
C ASP A 177 2.69 13.98 6.25
N VAL A 178 2.00 14.75 7.10
CA VAL A 178 2.61 15.38 8.29
C VAL A 178 3.09 14.31 9.26
N LEU A 179 2.28 13.30 9.55
CA LEU A 179 2.66 12.23 10.47
C LEU A 179 3.83 11.40 9.95
N SER A 180 3.82 11.02 8.68
CA SER A 180 4.96 10.33 8.06
C SER A 180 6.22 11.19 8.12
N LYS A 181 6.11 12.51 7.88
CA LYS A 181 7.28 13.40 7.96
C LYS A 181 7.83 13.53 9.39
N LEU A 182 6.96 13.53 10.39
CA LEU A 182 7.36 13.57 11.80
C LEU A 182 7.98 12.25 12.23
N HIS A 183 7.43 11.14 11.74
CA HIS A 183 7.94 9.80 11.97
C HIS A 183 9.40 9.67 11.51
N GLU A 184 9.82 10.32 10.40
CA GLU A 184 11.21 10.33 9.93
C GLU A 184 12.24 10.67 11.03
N ASN A 185 11.91 11.58 11.96
CA ASN A 185 12.84 12.09 12.98
C ASN A 185 12.60 11.54 14.39
N ARG A 186 11.64 10.63 14.57
CA ARG A 186 11.27 10.11 15.89
C ARG A 186 12.24 9.03 16.36
N GLU A 187 12.56 9.05 17.66
CA GLU A 187 13.16 7.91 18.36
C GLU A 187 12.45 7.70 19.72
N PRO A 188 12.15 6.44 20.11
CA PRO A 188 12.30 5.19 19.36
C PRO A 188 11.20 4.98 18.29
N LYS A 189 11.50 4.13 17.30
CA LYS A 189 10.54 3.64 16.29
C LYS A 189 10.43 2.11 16.37
N VAL A 190 9.22 1.57 16.19
CA VAL A 190 9.00 0.12 16.10
C VAL A 190 8.60 -0.35 14.70
N PHE A 191 8.18 0.56 13.83
CA PHE A 191 7.95 0.33 12.40
C PHE A 191 8.81 1.26 11.54
N MET A 192 8.97 0.86 10.29
CA MET A 192 9.26 1.77 9.19
C MET A 192 7.93 2.40 8.74
N SER A 193 7.96 3.52 8.02
CA SER A 193 6.79 4.06 7.30
C SER A 193 7.15 4.44 5.89
#